data_AF-A0A173FZT3-F1
#
_entry.id   AF-A0A173FZT3-F1
#
_cell.length_a   1.000
_cell.length_b   1.000
_cell.length_c   1.000
_cell.angle_alpha   90.00
_cell.angle_beta   90.00
_cell.angle_gamma   90.00
#
_symmetry.space_group_name_H-M   'P 1'
#
loop_
_entity.id
_entity.type
_entity.pdbx_description
1 polymer ?
#
loop_
_entity_poly.entity_id
_entity_poly.type
_entity_poly.pdbx_seq_one_letter_code
_entity_poly.pdbx_strand_id
1 'polypeptide(L)' 'MAVPKKRTSKTKSKTRKATWKKKAYINAQKSLSLGKSLISGKVNSFLYIEDNNKKD' A
#
# COMPACT_ATOMS: atom_id res chain seq x y z
N MET A 1 30.99 -14.79 -12.94
CA MET A 1 29.83 -13.99 -12.48
C MET A 1 29.80 -12.67 -13.24
N ALA A 2 28.62 -12.21 -13.66
CA ALA A 2 28.52 -10.94 -14.40
C ALA A 2 28.75 -9.74 -13.46
N VAL A 3 29.64 -8.83 -13.86
CA VAL A 3 29.94 -7.59 -13.12
C VAL A 3 29.63 -6.37 -14.00
N PRO A 4 29.09 -5.28 -13.44
CA PRO A 4 28.81 -4.09 -14.21
C PRO A 4 30.11 -3.42 -14.64
N LYS A 5 30.30 -3.25 -15.95
CA LYS A 5 31.50 -2.58 -16.50
C LYS A 5 31.59 -1.11 -16.07
N LYS A 6 30.45 -0.45 -15.84
CA LYS A 6 30.34 0.96 -15.42
C LYS A 6 29.18 1.13 -14.43
N ARG A 7 29.31 2.12 -13.55
CA ARG A 7 28.22 2.52 -12.64
C ARG A 7 27.01 3.01 -13.44
N THR A 8 25.82 2.81 -12.87
CA THR A 8 24.61 3.44 -13.40
C THR A 8 24.65 4.95 -13.19
N SER A 9 24.04 5.70 -14.11
CA SER A 9 23.93 7.16 -13.96
C SER A 9 23.07 7.50 -12.74
N LYS A 10 23.30 8.69 -12.16
CA LYS A 10 22.52 9.17 -11.01
C LYS A 10 21.02 9.18 -11.31
N THR A 11 20.64 9.58 -12.52
CA THR A 11 19.24 9.60 -12.99
C THR A 11 18.63 8.21 -12.99
N LYS A 12 19.26 7.22 -13.62
CA LYS A 12 18.72 5.84 -13.68
C LYS A 12 18.53 5.23 -12.29
N SER A 13 19.48 5.47 -11.37
CA SER A 13 19.36 5.01 -9.98
C SER A 13 18.19 5.69 -9.24
N LYS A 14 18.04 7.02 -9.38
CA LYS A 14 16.92 7.77 -8.79
C LYS A 14 15.56 7.32 -9.34
N THR A 15 15.44 7.08 -10.65
CA THR A 15 14.19 6.60 -11.27
C THR A 15 13.75 5.26 -10.69
N ARG A 16 14.67 4.30 -10.53
CA ARG A 16 14.36 3.01 -9.87
C ARG A 16 13.85 3.20 -8.43
N LYS A 17 14.47 4.10 -7.66
CA LYS A 17 14.02 4.43 -6.29
C LYS A 17 12.64 5.08 -6.29
N ALA A 18 12.34 5.95 -7.26
CA ALA A 18 11.02 6.56 -7.41
C ALA A 18 9.94 5.52 -7.69
N THR A 19 10.20 4.55 -8.58
CA THR A 19 9.28 3.43 -8.84
C THR A 19 9.01 2.62 -7.58
N TRP A 20 10.03 2.35 -6.77
CA TRP A 20 9.86 1.65 -5.49
C TRP A 20 8.98 2.45 -4.51
N LYS A 21 9.21 3.76 -4.36
CA LYS A 21 8.39 4.64 -3.51
C LYS A 21 6.94 4.77 -4.00
N LYS A 22 6.71 4.76 -5.32
CA LYS A 22 5.36 4.86 -5.91
C LYS A 22 4.44 3.73 -5.46
N LYS A 23 4.98 2.53 -5.20
CA LYS A 23 4.21 1.40 -4.68
C LYS A 23 3.61 1.71 -3.30
N ALA A 24 4.42 2.27 -2.40
CA ALA A 24 3.97 2.68 -1.07
C ALA A 24 2.89 3.77 -1.15
N TYR A 25 3.06 4.75 -2.04
CA TYR A 25 2.08 5.81 -2.27
C TYR A 25 0.71 5.24 -2.67
N ILE A 26 0.66 4.31 -3.62
CA ILE A 26 -0.59 3.67 -4.07
C ILE A 26 -1.27 2.93 -2.91
N ASN A 27 -0.50 2.19 -2.10
CA ASN A 27 -1.06 1.48 -0.95
C ASN A 27 -1.60 2.44 0.11
N ALA A 28 -0.92 3.55 0.38
CA ALA A 28 -1.38 4.58 1.30
C ALA A 28 -2.72 5.19 0.87
N GLN A 29 -2.88 5.48 -0.43
CA GLN A 29 -4.14 5.98 -0.98
C GLN A 29 -5.29 4.98 -0.80
N LYS A 30 -5.05 3.69 -1.08
CA LYS A 30 -6.03 2.63 -0.88
C LYS A 30 -6.42 2.49 0.59
N SER A 31 -5.44 2.48 1.49
CA SER A 31 -5.68 2.37 2.94
C SER A 31 -6.48 3.54 3.48
N LEU A 32 -6.21 4.76 3.03
CA LEU A 32 -6.96 5.95 3.42
C LEU A 32 -8.43 5.85 2.97
N SER A 33 -8.64 5.49 1.70
CA SER A 33 -10.00 5.27 1.15
C SER A 33 -10.77 4.23 1.96
N LEU A 34 -10.10 3.12 2.29
CA LEU A 34 -10.65 2.04 3.10
C LEU A 34 -11.04 2.51 4.51
N GLY A 35 -10.17 3.26 5.19
CA GLY A 35 -10.47 3.80 6.52
C GLY A 35 -11.65 4.76 6.53
N LYS A 36 -11.76 5.64 5.52
CA LYS A 36 -12.93 6.52 5.37
C LYS A 36 -14.22 5.75 5.14
N SER A 37 -14.15 4.69 4.33
CA SER A 37 -15.29 3.80 4.06
C SER A 37 -15.80 3.13 5.34
N LEU A 38 -14.88 2.64 6.17
CA LEU A 38 -15.18 2.03 7.46
C LEU A 38 -15.88 3.00 8.41
N ILE A 39 -15.34 4.22 8.57
CA ILE A 39 -15.91 5.24 9.46
C ILE A 39 -17.31 5.68 9.02
N SER A 40 -17.56 5.79 7.71
CA SER A 40 -18.85 6.23 7.18
C SER A 40 -19.99 5.25 7.43
N GLY A 41 -19.73 3.97 7.71
CA GLY A 41 -20.75 2.94 7.96
C GLY A 41 -21.73 2.66 6.81
N LYS A 42 -21.58 3.34 5.67
CA LYS A 42 -22.51 3.28 4.53
C LYS A 42 -22.35 2.01 3.68
N VAL A 43 -21.24 1.30 3.85
CA VAL A 43 -20.81 0.24 2.93
C VAL A 43 -21.05 -1.13 3.54
N ASN A 44 -21.96 -1.89 2.93
CA ASN A 44 -22.40 -3.21 3.42
C ASN A 44 -21.52 -4.39 2.94
N SER A 45 -20.41 -4.12 2.24
CA SER A 45 -19.58 -5.16 1.62
C SER A 45 -18.50 -5.74 2.55
N PHE A 46 -18.28 -5.16 3.73
CA PHE A 46 -17.27 -5.64 4.67
C PHE A 46 -17.82 -6.83 5.45
N LEU A 47 -17.03 -7.91 5.54
CA LEU A 47 -17.32 -9.05 6.39
C LEU A 47 -16.67 -8.82 7.74
N TYR A 48 -17.48 -8.69 8.78
CA TYR A 48 -17.03 -8.62 10.16
C TYR A 48 -17.19 -10.01 10.78
N ILE A 49 -16.08 -10.58 11.27
CA ILE A 49 -16.13 -11.81 12.05
C ILE A 49 -16.57 -11.37 13.45
N GLU A 50 -17.85 -11.52 13.75
CA GLU A 50 -18.38 -11.33 15.09
C GLU A 50 -17.97 -12.55 15.94
N ASP A 51 -17.11 -12.35 16.94
CA ASP A 51 -16.92 -13.36 17.97
C ASP A 51 -18.23 -13.46 18.75
N ASN A 52 -18.92 -14.61 18.68
CA ASN A 52 -20.20 -14.88 19.37
C ASN A 52 -20.13 -14.78 20.93
N ASN A 53 -19.03 -14.26 21.49
CA ASN A 53 -18.78 -14.06 22.92
C ASN A 53 -18.73 -12.58 23.32
N LYS A 54 -19.43 -11.69 22.61
CA LYS A 54 -19.86 -10.40 23.15
C LYS A 54 -21.37 -10.38 23.28
N LYS A 55 -21.85 -11.06 24.32
CA LYS A 55 -23.03 -10.60 25.05
C LYS A 55 -22.53 -9.64 26.11
N ASP A 56 -22.74 -8.35 25.87
CA ASP A 56 -23.13 -7.30 26.81
C ASP A 56 -23.17 -5.95 26.06
#